data_AF-A0A537DWR1-F1
#
_entry.id   AF-A0A537DWR1-F1
#
_cell.length_a   1.000
_cell.length_b   1.000
_cell.length_c   1.000
_cell.angle_alpha   90.00
_cell.angle_beta   90.00
_cell.angle_gamma   90.00
#
_symmetry.space_group_name_H-M   'P 1'
#
loop_
_entity.id
_entity.type
_entity.pdbx_description
1 polymer ?
#
loop_
_entity_poly.entity_id
_entity_poly.type
_entity_poly.pdbx_seq_one_letter_code
_entity_poly.pdbx_strand_id
1 'polypeptide(L)'
;SPADDRFHNALSVGDLDGARPARGVYVVTHVDVIPPRKDDAVGLLKSLGEASRRDDGNLRYEIVQQTNRPNHFTVIEIWASREAFDAHGMAPHVREFRDRLAPMSGALYDERLYEAVN
;
A
#
# COMPACT_ATOMS: atom_id res chain seq x y z
N SER A 1 -24.58 11.94 -9.56
CA SER A 1 -23.21 12.47 -9.56
C SER A 1 -22.39 11.65 -10.54
N PRO A 2 -21.45 12.21 -11.31
CA PRO A 2 -20.48 11.39 -12.04
C PRO A 2 -19.68 10.50 -11.05
N ALA A 3 -19.16 9.38 -11.55
CA ALA A 3 -18.24 8.54 -10.81
C ALA A 3 -16.92 9.30 -10.55
N ASP A 4 -16.32 9.09 -9.37
CA ASP A 4 -14.98 9.60 -9.05
C ASP A 4 -13.92 8.60 -9.51
N ASP A 5 -13.63 8.60 -10.82
CA ASP A 5 -12.65 7.69 -11.43
C ASP A 5 -11.23 8.22 -11.23
N ARG A 6 -10.34 7.37 -10.68
CA ARG A 6 -8.93 7.70 -10.45
C ARG A 6 -8.02 6.72 -11.16
N PHE A 7 -7.38 7.20 -12.23
CA PHE A 7 -6.45 6.38 -13.00
C PHE A 7 -5.05 6.41 -12.38
N HIS A 8 -4.45 5.22 -12.21
CA HIS A 8 -3.14 5.04 -11.58
C HIS A 8 -2.17 4.29 -12.48
N ASN A 9 -0.88 4.66 -12.39
CA ASN A 9 0.23 3.93 -13.02
C ASN A 9 0.96 3.09 -11.96
N ALA A 10 1.57 1.99 -12.39
CA ALA A 10 2.42 1.16 -11.53
C ALA A 10 3.66 1.95 -11.03
N LEU A 11 3.94 1.89 -9.73
CA LEU A 11 5.12 2.51 -9.11
C LEU A 11 6.11 1.47 -8.56
N SER A 12 5.61 0.50 -7.80
CA SER A 12 6.35 -0.66 -7.29
C SER A 12 5.38 -1.83 -7.31
N VAL A 13 5.53 -2.72 -8.29
CA VAL A 13 4.64 -3.85 -8.47
C VAL A 13 5.41 -5.16 -8.46
N GLY A 14 4.80 -6.19 -7.88
CA GLY A 14 5.35 -7.55 -7.83
C GLY A 14 4.83 -8.43 -8.97
N ASP A 15 5.25 -9.69 -8.96
CA ASP A 15 4.61 -10.70 -9.80
C ASP A 15 3.18 -10.95 -9.31
N LEU A 16 2.27 -11.15 -10.25
CA LEU A 16 0.87 -11.45 -9.96
C LEU A 16 0.72 -12.93 -9.67
N ASP A 17 0.81 -13.31 -8.40
CA ASP A 17 0.47 -14.67 -8.01
C ASP A 17 -1.06 -14.84 -7.92
N GLY A 18 -1.56 -15.95 -8.45
CA GLY A 18 -3.01 -16.19 -8.67
C GLY A 18 -3.78 -16.63 -7.43
N ALA A 19 -3.14 -16.63 -6.26
CA ALA A 19 -3.71 -17.13 -5.02
C ALA A 19 -4.90 -16.29 -4.57
N ARG A 20 -6.07 -16.93 -4.43
CA ARG A 20 -7.28 -16.35 -3.82
C ARG A 20 -7.59 -17.08 -2.53
N PRO A 21 -7.04 -16.65 -1.39
CA PRO A 21 -7.33 -17.28 -0.11
C PRO A 21 -8.80 -17.08 0.27
N ALA A 22 -9.47 -18.15 0.69
CA ALA A 22 -10.87 -18.11 1.14
C ALA A 22 -11.09 -17.23 2.40
N ARG A 23 -10.00 -16.89 3.11
CA ARG A 23 -9.96 -16.03 4.32
C ARG A 23 -8.92 -14.91 4.21
N GLY A 24 -8.58 -14.51 2.99
CA GLY A 24 -7.61 -13.44 2.81
C GLY A 24 -8.13 -12.09 3.26
N VAL A 25 -7.19 -11.25 3.71
CA VAL A 25 -7.44 -9.84 3.99
C VAL A 25 -6.95 -9.03 2.80
N TYR A 26 -7.82 -8.18 2.28
CA TYR A 26 -7.51 -7.23 1.21
C TYR A 26 -7.38 -5.85 1.83
N VAL A 27 -6.31 -5.14 1.50
CA VAL A 27 -6.02 -3.83 2.08
C VAL A 27 -5.84 -2.81 0.98
N VAL A 28 -6.47 -1.64 1.15
CA VAL A 28 -6.24 -0.47 0.31
C VAL A 28 -5.85 0.68 1.22
N THR A 29 -4.62 1.15 1.05
CA THR A 29 -4.07 2.26 1.84
C THR A 29 -3.81 3.46 0.94
N HIS A 30 -4.38 4.61 1.28
CA HIS A 30 -4.09 5.86 0.59
C HIS A 30 -2.93 6.58 1.29
N VAL A 31 -1.91 6.90 0.51
CA VAL A 31 -0.72 7.61 0.98
C VAL A 31 -0.61 8.90 0.18
N ASP A 32 -0.98 10.00 0.82
CA ASP A 32 -0.90 11.33 0.24
C ASP A 32 0.20 12.12 0.96
N VAL A 33 1.10 12.73 0.19
CA VAL A 33 2.17 13.58 0.73
C VAL A 33 2.03 15.01 0.25
N ILE A 34 2.63 15.95 0.97
CA ILE A 34 2.73 17.33 0.48
C ILE A 34 3.51 17.37 -0.85
N PRO A 35 3.11 18.21 -1.83
CA PRO A 35 3.70 18.19 -3.17
C PRO A 35 5.24 18.25 -3.23
N PRO A 36 5.94 19.06 -2.39
CA PRO A 36 7.40 19.12 -2.41
C PRO A 36 8.11 17.83 -2.00
N ARG A 37 7.41 16.87 -1.35
CA ARG A 37 8.00 15.62 -0.85
C ARG A 37 7.65 14.41 -1.71
N LYS A 38 7.09 14.64 -2.91
CA LYS A 38 6.66 13.57 -3.83
C LYS A 38 7.76 12.57 -4.14
N ASP A 39 8.95 13.03 -4.51
CA ASP A 39 10.05 12.12 -4.91
C ASP A 39 10.65 11.37 -3.72
N ASP A 40 10.69 12.00 -2.53
CA ASP A 40 11.06 11.31 -1.27
C ASP A 40 10.08 10.16 -0.98
N ALA A 41 8.78 10.41 -1.12
CA ALA A 41 7.74 9.42 -0.91
C ALA A 41 7.84 8.26 -1.92
N VAL A 42 8.17 8.55 -3.18
CA VAL A 42 8.42 7.51 -4.20
C VAL A 42 9.54 6.57 -3.76
N GLY A 43 10.66 7.10 -3.24
CA GLY A 43 11.75 6.28 -2.72
C GLY A 43 11.32 5.40 -1.55
N LEU A 44 10.66 5.99 -0.56
CA LEU A 44 10.13 5.30 0.61
C LEU A 44 9.16 4.16 0.25
N LEU A 45 8.20 4.46 -0.62
CA LEU A 45 7.19 3.50 -1.06
C LEU A 45 7.83 2.35 -1.84
N LYS A 46 8.79 2.61 -2.73
CA LYS A 46 9.49 1.52 -3.43
C LYS A 46 10.18 0.57 -2.47
N SER A 47 10.92 1.09 -1.49
CA SER A 47 11.56 0.27 -0.47
C SER A 47 10.57 -0.48 0.41
N LEU A 48 9.45 0.14 0.79
CA LEU A 48 8.35 -0.52 1.51
C LEU A 48 7.85 -1.73 0.70
N GLY A 49 7.43 -1.50 -0.56
CA GLY A 49 6.87 -2.57 -1.39
C GLY A 49 7.84 -3.73 -1.63
N GLU A 50 9.14 -3.46 -1.81
CA GLU A 50 10.15 -4.51 -1.93
C GLU A 50 10.33 -5.34 -0.65
N ALA A 51 10.27 -4.70 0.52
CA ALA A 51 10.37 -5.38 1.81
C ALA A 51 9.11 -6.20 2.10
N SER A 52 7.92 -5.61 1.93
CA SER A 52 6.64 -6.21 2.30
C SER A 52 6.26 -7.41 1.44
N ARG A 53 6.72 -7.48 0.18
CA ARG A 53 6.58 -8.68 -0.66
C ARG A 53 7.35 -9.90 -0.12
N ARG A 54 8.30 -9.70 0.81
CA ARG A 54 9.06 -10.79 1.44
C ARG A 54 8.49 -11.21 2.79
N ASP A 55 7.43 -10.56 3.25
CA ASP A 55 6.82 -10.91 4.53
C ASP A 55 6.00 -12.19 4.43
N ASP A 56 6.05 -12.98 5.50
CA ASP A 56 5.33 -14.23 5.58
C ASP A 56 3.82 -14.00 5.42
N GLY A 57 3.22 -14.73 4.47
CA GLY A 57 1.79 -14.63 4.17
C GLY A 57 1.40 -13.43 3.31
N ASN A 58 2.36 -12.63 2.81
CA ASN A 58 2.07 -11.69 1.72
C ASN A 58 1.76 -12.47 0.45
N LEU A 59 0.63 -12.16 -0.18
CA LEU A 59 0.23 -12.74 -1.48
C LEU A 59 0.28 -11.69 -2.58
N ARG A 60 0.13 -10.42 -2.22
CA ARG A 60 0.23 -9.29 -3.12
C ARG A 60 0.61 -8.03 -2.36
N TYR A 61 1.45 -7.21 -2.97
CA TYR A 61 1.78 -5.88 -2.47
C TYR A 61 2.16 -4.96 -3.64
N GLU A 62 1.19 -4.16 -4.06
CA GLU A 62 1.34 -3.22 -5.17
C GLU A 62 1.30 -1.80 -4.66
N ILE A 63 2.12 -0.94 -5.26
CA ILE A 63 2.05 0.48 -5.06
C ILE A 63 1.85 1.14 -6.41
N VAL A 64 0.81 1.95 -6.49
CA VAL A 64 0.42 2.67 -7.68
C VAL A 64 0.35 4.17 -7.39
N GLN A 65 0.58 4.97 -8.42
CA GLN A 65 0.60 6.43 -8.34
C GLN A 65 -0.52 7.02 -9.17
N GLN A 66 -1.28 7.95 -8.59
CA GLN A 66 -2.38 8.61 -9.29
C GLN A 66 -1.83 9.53 -10.40
N THR A 67 -2.38 9.41 -11.61
CA THR A 67 -1.83 10.07 -12.80
C THR A 67 -2.08 11.58 -12.83
N ASN A 68 -3.24 12.03 -12.36
CA ASN A 68 -3.59 13.46 -12.32
C ASN A 68 -3.20 14.15 -11.00
N ARG A 69 -2.66 13.40 -10.01
CA ARG A 69 -2.19 13.92 -8.73
C ARG A 69 -0.96 13.14 -8.27
N PRO A 70 0.24 13.53 -8.75
CA PRO A 70 1.42 12.68 -8.62
C PRO A 70 1.94 12.55 -7.18
N ASN A 71 1.45 13.35 -6.23
CA ASN A 71 1.71 13.22 -4.78
C ASN A 71 0.71 12.31 -4.04
N HIS A 72 -0.17 11.62 -4.77
CA HIS A 72 -1.13 10.65 -4.25
C HIS A 72 -0.76 9.23 -4.70
N PHE A 73 -0.73 8.32 -3.75
CA PHE A 73 -0.36 6.93 -3.95
C PHE A 73 -1.39 6.00 -3.32
N THR A 74 -1.46 4.78 -3.83
CA THR A 74 -2.29 3.72 -3.26
C THR A 74 -1.47 2.46 -3.12
N VAL A 75 -1.49 1.90 -1.92
CA VAL A 75 -0.96 0.56 -1.62
C VAL A 75 -2.13 -0.41 -1.68
N ILE A 76 -1.95 -1.52 -2.42
CA ILE A 76 -2.93 -2.58 -2.59
C ILE A 76 -2.30 -3.87 -2.14
N GLU A 77 -2.89 -4.48 -1.11
CA GLU A 77 -2.30 -5.64 -0.44
C GLU A 77 -3.29 -6.79 -0.39
N ILE A 78 -2.77 -8.01 -0.48
CA ILE A 78 -3.52 -9.24 -0.19
C ILE A 78 -2.67 -10.07 0.76
N TRP A 79 -3.25 -10.44 1.89
CA TRP A 79 -2.63 -11.26 2.92
C TRP A 79 -3.38 -12.57 3.08
N ALA A 80 -2.64 -13.65 3.36
CA ALA A 80 -3.18 -14.99 3.53
C ALA A 80 -4.14 -15.09 4.74
N SER A 81 -3.94 -14.25 5.76
CA SER A 81 -4.79 -14.16 6.94
C SER A 81 -4.67 -12.79 7.63
N ARG A 82 -5.52 -12.55 8.64
CA ARG A 82 -5.45 -11.35 9.49
C ARG A 82 -4.16 -11.30 10.31
N GLU A 83 -3.69 -12.45 10.80
CA GLU A 83 -2.47 -12.56 11.59
C GLU A 83 -1.23 -12.18 10.78
N ALA A 84 -1.19 -12.57 9.49
CA ALA A 84 -0.10 -12.18 8.58
C ALA A 84 -0.07 -10.65 8.37
N PHE A 85 -1.24 -10.03 8.18
CA PHE A 85 -1.35 -8.58 8.07
C PHE A 85 -0.93 -7.86 9.36
N ASP A 86 -1.39 -8.33 10.53
CA ASP A 86 -1.02 -7.71 11.81
C ASP A 86 0.49 -7.84 12.07
N ALA A 87 1.10 -8.98 11.72
CA ALA A 87 2.55 -9.18 11.80
C ALA A 87 3.32 -8.22 10.88
N HIS A 88 2.86 -8.04 9.64
CA HIS A 88 3.39 -7.04 8.71
C HIS A 88 3.33 -5.63 9.33
N GLY A 89 2.19 -5.24 9.91
CA GLY A 89 2.01 -3.93 10.54
C GLY A 89 2.97 -3.64 11.72
N MET A 90 3.55 -4.69 12.31
CA MET A 90 4.55 -4.60 13.38
C MET A 90 6.01 -4.70 12.88
N ALA A 91 6.23 -4.96 11.59
CA ALA A 91 7.55 -5.20 11.05
C ALA A 91 8.43 -3.93 11.08
N PRO A 92 9.77 -4.06 11.27
CA PRO A 92 10.67 -2.91 11.34
C PRO A 92 10.61 -1.97 10.13
N HIS A 93 10.47 -2.52 8.92
CA HIS A 93 10.42 -1.74 7.69
C HIS A 93 9.12 -0.91 7.57
N VAL A 94 7.99 -1.41 8.09
CA VAL A 94 6.72 -0.65 8.17
C VAL A 94 6.83 0.49 9.18
N ARG A 95 7.44 0.22 10.34
CA ARG A 95 7.69 1.26 11.34
C ARG A 95 8.59 2.36 10.79
N GLU A 96 9.73 1.99 10.18
CA GLU A 96 10.64 2.97 9.57
C GLU A 96 9.93 3.80 8.50
N PHE A 97 9.14 3.15 7.64
CA PHE A 97 8.33 3.83 6.63
C PHE A 97 7.38 4.85 7.27
N ARG A 98 6.59 4.47 8.28
CA ARG A 98 5.63 5.36 8.96
C ARG A 98 6.34 6.53 9.63
N ASP A 99 7.45 6.29 10.31
CA ASP A 99 8.24 7.33 10.98
C ASP A 99 8.79 8.36 9.97
N ARG A 100 9.27 7.90 8.81
CA ARG A 100 9.80 8.77 7.75
C ARG A 100 8.71 9.47 6.93
N LEU A 101 7.54 8.84 6.77
CA LEU A 101 6.39 9.40 6.06
C LEU A 101 5.66 10.48 6.88
N ALA A 102 5.56 10.33 8.20
CA ALA A 102 4.84 11.26 9.07
C ALA A 102 5.13 12.76 8.82
N PRO A 103 6.39 13.24 8.73
CA PRO A 103 6.69 14.66 8.50
C PRO A 103 6.35 15.15 7.08
N MET A 104 5.97 14.28 6.15
CA MET A 104 5.58 14.63 4.78
C MET A 104 4.10 14.37 4.47
N SER A 105 3.32 13.90 5.45
CA SER A 105 1.91 13.55 5.27
C SER A 105 1.07 14.74 4.80
N GLY A 106 0.37 14.58 3.69
CA GLY A 106 -0.58 15.55 3.14
C GLY A 106 -2.01 15.31 3.60
N ALA A 107 -2.31 14.11 4.12
CA ALA A 107 -3.58 13.71 4.69
C ALA A 107 -3.37 12.76 5.88
N LEU A 108 -4.45 12.36 6.55
CA LEU A 108 -4.41 11.28 7.53
C LEU A 108 -4.16 9.94 6.81
N TYR A 109 -3.50 9.02 7.51
CA TYR A 109 -3.28 7.66 7.03
C TYR A 109 -4.62 6.92 6.94
N ASP A 110 -5.05 6.58 5.72
CA ASP A 110 -6.33 5.92 5.43
C ASP A 110 -6.06 4.50 4.95
N GLU A 111 -6.16 3.54 5.88
CA GLU A 111 -5.94 2.11 5.67
C GLU A 111 -7.27 1.38 5.81
N ARG A 112 -7.71 0.71 4.74
CA ARG A 112 -9.02 0.07 4.66
C ARG A 112 -8.88 -1.42 4.45
N LEU A 113 -9.44 -2.21 5.36
CA LEU A 113 -9.38 -3.67 5.35
C LEU A 113 -10.70 -4.24 4.87
N TYR A 114 -10.63 -5.29 4.05
CA TYR A 114 -11.77 -5.99 3.49
C TYR A 114 -11.57 -7.50 3.58
N GLU A 115 -12.67 -8.23 3.79
CA GLU A 115 -12.73 -9.68 3.69
C GLU A 115 -13.46 -10.06 2.39
N ALA A 116 -13.03 -11.13 1.74
CA ALA A 116 -13.75 -11.66 0.59
C ALA A 116 -15.12 -12.22 1.03
N VAL A 117 -16.18 -11.76 0.38
CA VAL A 117 -17.51 -12.37 0.51
C VAL A 117 -17.56 -13.54 -0.48
N ASN A 118 -17.64 -14.76 0.04
CA ASN A 118 -17.87 -15.97 -0.76
C ASN A 118 -19.33 -16.05 -1.22
#